data_AF-A0AAD6T736-F1
#
_entry.id   AF-A0AAD6T736-F1
#
_cell.length_a   1.000
_cell.length_b   1.000
_cell.length_c   1.000
_cell.angle_alpha   90.00
_cell.angle_beta   90.00
_cell.angle_gamma   90.00
#
_symmetry.space_group_name_H-M   'P 1'
#
loop_
_entity.id
_entity.type
_entity.pdbx_description
1 polymer ?
#
loop_
_entity_poly.entity_id
_entity_poly.type
_entity_poly.pdbx_seq_one_letter_code
_entity_poly.pdbx_strand_id
1 'polypeptide(L)'
;MSAPRVRQKRLKKPPACDSCKAKRVLCHPQPNGLPCPRCAEKNTICITTPVSRRRPRVESESAVEKGERSLAELAMFQRLPPAPSSSVALIPTAQVCFTSQDCPELTPELVAHFFDCFFVLNLISHPVISTSHIQASVQAASFQLPLLPPQTRVLALCIIAVASLTSFHEAVLGPGPRPASLTDPLFFSANSRADVRHCGTRRAPVCRALHAAALRAAWDAGTILHVSVENAASCFLFDILDHTDSSTPSRPWACAYISHVRAIAPLWRSTNATVQHGHRWESPPYSGQWTAFIMAEALMSTRDRKPTLITLEDQLLLYGSDPPSAEEVLAAMEASTKKPDPAVLLEAAKPYLFHITRMARQLWTTINGDLARVKLFSESAVLSYLSSLSLIHAILSHMLSHGDLLLAASPPLSANDHHDLSGLMHGLVMGFTSLVLPVYRELEFRVNKDDPDDHTRERMTLLIAQTREMMGLAVRELARSVRCLPSVHYSPLLRLLSYAQFALEDAEVAPMRDPLRVADLATIAGQISIVAYSHEFTSPEVALLQRLDRYLENPVVESEFINPQSLGMPGDLLDQAWMGMDFLPLPDGLEHTLG
;
A
#
# COMPACT_ATOMS: atom_id res chain seq x y z
N MET A 1 41.69 50.15 -6.74
CA MET A 1 40.50 49.32 -6.47
C MET A 1 39.50 49.58 -7.57
N SER A 2 39.40 48.67 -8.54
CA SER A 2 38.60 48.84 -9.76
C SER A 2 37.34 47.96 -9.65
N ALA A 3 36.16 48.58 -9.77
CA ALA A 3 34.87 47.89 -9.68
C ALA A 3 34.66 46.92 -10.88
N PRO A 4 34.00 45.77 -10.68
CA PRO A 4 33.80 44.79 -11.74
C PRO A 4 32.69 45.25 -12.71
N ARG A 5 32.99 45.22 -14.01
CA ARG A 5 32.01 45.44 -15.10
C ARG A 5 31.09 44.22 -15.21
N VAL A 6 29.81 44.40 -14.86
CA VAL A 6 28.75 43.41 -15.09
C VAL A 6 28.53 43.25 -16.61
N ARG A 7 28.81 42.06 -17.15
CA ARG A 7 28.47 41.69 -18.53
C ARG A 7 26.95 41.53 -18.65
N GLN A 8 26.27 42.47 -19.29
CA GLN A 8 24.86 42.33 -19.67
C GLN A 8 24.71 41.20 -20.70
N LYS A 9 23.99 40.13 -20.33
CA LYS A 9 23.62 39.04 -21.25
C LYS A 9 22.68 39.60 -22.33
N ARG A 10 23.08 39.52 -23.60
CA ARG A 10 22.21 39.89 -24.74
C ARG A 10 20.99 38.97 -24.75
N LEU A 11 19.80 39.55 -24.50
CA LEU A 11 18.52 38.83 -24.58
C LEU A 11 18.32 38.31 -26.01
N LYS A 12 17.94 37.03 -26.14
CA LYS A 12 17.65 36.40 -27.44
C LYS A 12 16.45 37.11 -28.07
N LYS A 13 16.57 37.50 -29.34
CA LYS A 13 15.50 38.19 -30.08
C LYS A 13 14.24 37.31 -30.13
N PRO A 14 13.03 37.88 -29.93
CA PRO A 14 11.77 37.14 -30.08
C PRO A 14 11.58 36.67 -31.53
N PRO A 15 10.79 35.61 -31.77
CA PRO A 15 10.44 35.19 -33.12
C PRO A 15 9.59 36.26 -33.83
N ALA A 16 9.57 36.20 -35.16
CA ALA A 16 8.69 37.03 -35.99
C ALA A 16 7.20 36.66 -35.79
N CYS A 17 6.29 37.63 -35.91
CA CYS A 17 4.84 37.37 -35.86
C CYS A 17 4.34 36.66 -37.13
N ASP A 18 3.18 36.01 -37.03
CA ASP A 18 2.63 35.18 -38.11
C ASP A 18 2.34 35.97 -39.39
N SER A 19 1.86 37.23 -39.25
CA SER A 19 1.58 38.11 -40.40
C SER A 19 2.84 38.51 -41.16
N CYS A 20 3.93 38.85 -40.46
CA CYS A 20 5.21 39.16 -41.10
C CYS A 20 5.88 37.91 -41.68
N LYS A 21 5.74 36.76 -41.01
CA LYS A 21 6.25 35.47 -41.47
C LYS A 21 5.56 35.01 -42.76
N ALA A 22 4.22 35.09 -42.82
CA ALA A 22 3.42 34.74 -44.00
C ALA A 22 3.80 35.61 -45.21
N LYS A 23 4.04 36.90 -44.99
CA LYS A 23 4.47 37.84 -46.04
C LYS A 23 5.97 37.78 -46.36
N ARG A 24 6.74 36.92 -45.68
CA ARG A 24 8.21 36.77 -45.81
C ARG A 24 8.97 38.10 -45.66
N VAL A 25 8.53 38.95 -44.72
CA VAL A 25 9.16 40.24 -44.42
C VAL A 25 9.77 40.28 -43.03
N LEU A 26 10.77 41.15 -42.83
CA LEU A 26 11.42 41.33 -41.54
C LEU A 26 10.43 41.87 -40.49
N CYS A 27 10.35 41.18 -39.35
CA CYS A 27 9.52 41.56 -38.22
C CYS A 27 10.35 42.25 -37.12
N HIS A 28 9.79 43.32 -36.56
CA HIS A 28 10.35 44.03 -35.39
C HIS A 28 9.42 43.82 -34.19
N PRO A 29 9.52 42.69 -33.48
CA PRO A 29 8.64 42.38 -32.35
C PRO A 29 8.85 43.41 -31.22
N GLN A 30 7.74 43.92 -30.67
CA GLN A 30 7.76 44.84 -29.53
C GLN A 30 7.57 44.07 -28.23
N PRO A 31 8.29 44.41 -27.14
CA PRO A 31 7.97 43.89 -25.82
C PRO A 31 6.56 44.35 -25.39
N ASN A 32 5.94 43.63 -24.46
CA ASN A 32 4.64 43.96 -23.85
C ASN A 32 3.38 43.73 -24.71
N GLY A 33 3.46 42.86 -25.73
CA GLY A 33 2.27 42.43 -26.48
C GLY A 33 1.71 43.45 -27.47
N LEU A 34 2.44 44.55 -27.71
CA LEU A 34 2.08 45.53 -28.74
C LEU A 34 2.29 44.97 -30.15
N PRO A 35 1.45 45.34 -31.14
CA PRO A 35 1.63 44.92 -32.52
C PRO A 35 2.95 45.43 -33.09
N CYS A 36 3.60 44.64 -33.95
CA CYS A 36 4.83 45.09 -34.59
C CYS A 36 4.54 46.28 -35.54
N PRO A 37 5.51 47.18 -35.80
CA PRO A 37 5.30 48.40 -36.58
C PRO A 37 4.63 48.16 -37.94
N ARG A 38 5.00 47.08 -38.64
CA ARG A 38 4.40 46.70 -39.93
C ARG A 38 2.95 46.24 -39.83
N CYS A 39 2.60 45.55 -38.75
CA CYS A 39 1.21 45.13 -38.53
C CYS A 39 0.34 46.32 -38.09
N ALA A 40 0.91 47.23 -37.29
CA ALA A 40 0.28 48.47 -36.88
C ALA A 40 -0.01 49.39 -38.10
N GLU A 41 0.97 49.63 -38.97
CA GLU A 41 0.80 50.44 -40.19
C GLU A 41 -0.29 49.91 -41.13
N LYS A 42 -0.46 48.58 -41.19
CA LYS A 42 -1.43 47.93 -42.08
C LYS A 42 -2.78 47.66 -41.42
N ASN A 43 -3.00 48.11 -40.17
CA ASN A 43 -4.18 47.77 -39.37
C ASN A 43 -4.52 46.26 -39.41
N THR A 44 -3.50 45.41 -39.38
CA THR A 44 -3.68 43.94 -39.34
C THR A 44 -3.35 43.42 -37.95
N ILE A 45 -4.15 42.47 -37.47
CA ILE A 45 -3.96 41.86 -36.14
C ILE A 45 -2.59 41.18 -36.08
N CYS A 46 -1.73 41.64 -35.16
CA CYS A 46 -0.42 41.06 -34.92
C CYS A 46 -0.54 39.91 -33.93
N ILE A 47 -0.76 38.70 -34.46
CA ILE A 47 -0.82 37.50 -33.63
C ILE A 47 0.62 37.05 -33.35
N THR A 48 1.03 37.22 -32.09
CA THR A 48 2.29 36.67 -31.56
C THR A 48 1.91 35.52 -30.64
N THR A 49 1.79 34.32 -31.18
CA THR A 49 1.49 33.13 -30.38
C THR A 49 2.64 32.89 -29.40
N PRO A 50 2.43 32.85 -28.07
CA PRO A 50 3.47 32.41 -27.14
C PRO A 50 3.81 30.95 -27.47
N VAL A 51 5.04 30.71 -27.91
CA VAL A 51 5.45 29.38 -28.38
C VAL A 51 5.58 28.43 -27.18
N SER A 52 4.53 27.67 -26.89
CA SER A 52 4.70 26.36 -26.25
C SER A 52 5.44 25.48 -27.25
N ARG A 53 6.70 25.13 -26.98
CA ARG A 53 7.50 24.23 -27.83
C ARG A 53 6.81 22.86 -27.91
N ARG A 54 6.03 22.61 -28.97
CA ARG A 54 5.59 21.24 -29.32
C ARG A 54 6.76 20.47 -29.93
N ARG A 55 6.92 19.22 -29.50
CA ARG A 55 7.87 18.26 -30.09
C ARG A 55 7.52 18.00 -31.56
N PRO A 56 8.50 17.69 -32.42
CA PRO A 56 8.27 17.45 -33.85
C PRO A 56 7.31 16.28 -34.07
N ARG A 57 6.24 16.51 -34.83
CA ARG A 57 5.33 15.48 -35.34
C ARG A 57 5.83 15.09 -36.72
N VAL A 58 6.20 13.81 -36.88
CA VAL A 58 6.50 13.21 -38.18
C VAL A 58 5.17 12.80 -38.81
N GLU A 59 4.90 13.29 -40.01
CA GLU A 59 3.82 12.84 -40.87
C GLU A 59 4.33 11.74 -41.80
N SER A 60 3.58 10.64 -41.90
CA SER A 60 3.53 9.85 -43.12
C SER A 60 2.20 9.09 -43.19
N GLU A 61 1.57 9.27 -44.35
CA GLU A 61 0.26 8.76 -44.76
C GLU A 61 0.26 7.24 -45.04
N SER A 62 -0.97 6.75 -45.25
CA SER A 62 -1.39 5.45 -45.81
C SER A 62 -1.44 4.26 -44.84
N ALA A 63 -2.67 3.99 -44.39
CA ALA A 63 -3.13 2.75 -43.82
C ALA A 63 -3.62 1.85 -44.97
N VAL A 64 -3.02 0.67 -45.13
CA VAL A 64 -3.56 -0.67 -45.44
C VAL A 64 -2.30 -1.56 -45.46
N GLU A 65 -2.28 -2.66 -44.68
CA GLU A 65 -1.12 -3.57 -44.36
C GLU A 65 -0.48 -3.40 -42.96
N LYS A 66 -1.31 -3.33 -41.90
CA LYS A 66 -0.86 -3.43 -40.50
C LYS A 66 -1.46 -4.67 -39.84
N GLY A 67 -0.68 -5.74 -39.78
CA GLY A 67 -0.97 -6.94 -39.00
C GLY A 67 0.28 -7.71 -38.61
N GLU A 68 1.26 -7.83 -39.51
CA GLU A 68 2.38 -8.78 -39.30
C GLU A 68 3.77 -8.11 -39.16
N ARG A 69 3.88 -6.79 -39.32
CA ARG A 69 5.17 -6.06 -39.18
C ARG A 69 5.52 -5.60 -37.75
N SER A 70 4.57 -5.67 -36.80
CA SER A 70 4.78 -5.21 -35.41
C SER A 70 5.77 -6.09 -34.61
N LEU A 71 5.90 -7.37 -34.95
CA LEU A 71 6.87 -8.28 -34.32
C LEU A 71 8.30 -8.12 -34.88
N ALA A 72 8.44 -7.66 -36.13
CA ALA A 72 9.75 -7.45 -36.76
C ALA A 72 10.40 -6.11 -36.36
N GLU A 73 9.61 -5.07 -36.05
CA GLU A 73 10.14 -3.78 -35.57
C GLU A 73 10.64 -3.84 -34.11
N LEU A 74 10.10 -4.73 -33.27
CA LEU A 74 10.67 -5.03 -31.95
C LEU A 74 12.02 -5.78 -32.05
N ALA A 75 12.24 -6.55 -33.12
CA ALA A 75 13.52 -7.22 -33.39
C ALA A 75 14.60 -6.27 -33.96
N MET A 76 14.22 -5.10 -34.46
CA MET A 76 15.15 -4.16 -35.11
C MET A 76 15.83 -3.18 -34.13
N PHE A 77 15.33 -3.04 -32.90
CA PHE A 77 16.01 -2.32 -31.81
C PHE A 77 17.10 -3.14 -31.10
N GLN A 78 17.38 -4.38 -31.56
CA GLN A 78 18.43 -5.27 -31.02
C GLN A 78 19.75 -5.30 -31.84
N ARG A 79 20.02 -4.33 -32.73
CA ARG A 79 21.32 -4.26 -33.43
C ARG A 79 22.21 -3.15 -32.87
N LEU A 80 23.06 -3.52 -31.91
CA LEU A 80 24.24 -2.75 -31.54
C LEU A 80 25.27 -2.72 -32.70
N PRO A 81 26.07 -1.65 -32.86
CA PRO A 81 27.15 -1.60 -33.84
C PRO A 81 28.32 -2.52 -33.44
N PRO A 82 29.15 -3.00 -34.40
CA PRO A 82 30.30 -3.84 -34.07
C PRO A 82 31.33 -3.02 -33.28
N ALA A 83 31.78 -3.57 -32.16
CA ALA A 83 32.82 -2.98 -31.32
C ALA A 83 34.15 -2.89 -32.09
N PRO A 84 34.96 -1.82 -31.87
CA PRO A 84 36.31 -1.78 -32.40
C PRO A 84 37.18 -2.83 -31.69
N SER A 85 37.86 -3.63 -32.50
CA SER A 85 38.86 -4.61 -32.07
C SER A 85 39.95 -3.93 -31.27
N SER A 86 39.97 -4.16 -29.96
CA SER A 86 41.13 -3.90 -29.12
C SER A 86 41.27 -5.07 -28.16
N SER A 87 42.36 -5.81 -28.36
CA SER A 87 42.83 -6.89 -27.52
C SER A 87 43.02 -6.38 -26.09
N VAL A 88 42.06 -6.65 -25.23
CA VAL A 88 42.19 -6.51 -23.77
C VAL A 88 41.79 -7.85 -23.17
N ALA A 89 42.68 -8.35 -22.32
CA ALA A 89 42.66 -9.66 -21.73
C ALA A 89 41.32 -10.04 -21.05
N LEU A 90 41.05 -11.34 -21.05
CA LEU A 90 40.02 -12.04 -20.27
C LEU A 90 39.74 -11.35 -18.93
N ILE A 91 38.63 -10.62 -18.83
CA ILE A 91 38.04 -10.20 -17.55
C ILE A 91 37.10 -11.34 -17.14
N PRO A 92 37.32 -11.99 -15.98
CA PRO A 92 36.39 -13.01 -15.48
C PRO A 92 35.01 -12.38 -15.26
N THR A 93 33.96 -13.12 -15.64
CA THR A 93 32.57 -12.88 -15.26
C THR A 93 32.49 -12.42 -13.82
N ALA A 94 31.95 -11.21 -13.61
CA ALA A 94 31.78 -10.59 -12.31
C ALA A 94 31.10 -11.57 -11.35
N GLN A 95 31.89 -12.17 -10.45
CA GLN A 95 31.37 -12.68 -9.19
C GLN A 95 30.64 -11.51 -8.54
N VAL A 96 29.34 -11.68 -8.28
CA VAL A 96 28.60 -10.83 -7.35
C VAL A 96 29.32 -10.97 -6.01
N CYS A 97 30.28 -10.09 -5.76
CA CYS A 97 31.14 -10.17 -4.60
C CYS A 97 30.32 -9.66 -3.42
N PHE A 98 29.68 -10.57 -2.69
CA PHE A 98 29.05 -10.31 -1.39
C PHE A 98 30.15 -9.99 -0.38
N THR A 99 30.71 -8.78 -0.45
CA THR A 99 31.85 -8.34 0.38
C THR A 99 31.41 -7.59 1.64
N SER A 100 30.11 -7.53 1.93
CA SER A 100 29.62 -7.04 3.21
C SER A 100 29.84 -8.13 4.25
N GLN A 101 30.57 -7.84 5.33
CA GLN A 101 30.79 -8.77 6.45
C GLN A 101 29.47 -9.35 7.02
N ASP A 102 28.35 -8.64 6.84
CA ASP A 102 27.03 -9.02 7.36
C ASP A 102 26.15 -9.80 6.35
N CYS A 103 26.61 -10.04 5.12
CA CYS A 103 25.82 -10.81 4.16
C CYS A 103 26.11 -12.31 4.30
N PRO A 104 25.13 -13.16 4.64
CA PRO A 104 25.34 -14.60 4.67
C PRO A 104 25.68 -15.12 3.28
N GLU A 105 26.47 -16.20 3.22
CA GLU A 105 26.66 -16.95 2.00
C GLU A 105 25.33 -17.58 1.57
N LEU A 106 24.89 -17.29 0.35
CA LEU A 106 23.62 -17.79 -0.20
C LEU A 106 23.79 -19.22 -0.71
N THR A 107 23.87 -20.19 0.20
CA THR A 107 23.88 -21.62 -0.15
C THR A 107 22.53 -22.03 -0.76
N PRO A 108 22.49 -23.10 -1.59
CA PRO A 108 21.25 -23.61 -2.17
C PRO A 108 20.13 -23.86 -1.14
N GLU A 109 20.49 -24.37 0.04
CA GLU A 109 19.56 -24.67 1.13
C GLU A 109 18.97 -23.39 1.73
N LEU A 110 19.81 -22.37 1.94
CA LEU A 110 19.35 -21.08 2.46
C LEU A 110 18.45 -20.37 1.44
N VAL A 111 18.78 -20.45 0.14
CA VAL A 111 17.93 -19.92 -0.93
C VAL A 111 16.58 -20.64 -0.95
N ALA A 112 16.56 -21.97 -0.87
CA ALA A 112 15.31 -22.73 -0.81
C ALA A 112 14.44 -22.30 0.38
N HIS A 113 15.05 -22.17 1.58
CA HIS A 113 14.38 -21.68 2.77
C HIS A 113 13.75 -20.29 2.59
N PHE A 114 14.43 -19.36 1.90
CA PHE A 114 13.85 -18.05 1.61
C PHE A 114 12.63 -18.13 0.69
N PHE A 115 12.63 -19.02 -0.30
CA PHE A 115 11.46 -19.24 -1.16
C PHE A 115 10.29 -19.83 -0.36
N ASP A 116 10.56 -20.77 0.54
CA ASP A 116 9.53 -21.32 1.44
C ASP A 116 8.93 -20.22 2.33
N CYS A 117 9.77 -19.35 2.89
CA CYS A 117 9.30 -18.20 3.68
C CYS A 117 8.49 -17.21 2.84
N PHE A 118 8.90 -16.95 1.60
CA PHE A 118 8.20 -16.03 0.70
C PHE A 118 6.81 -16.55 0.33
N PHE A 119 6.65 -17.86 0.14
CA PHE A 119 5.36 -18.45 -0.24
C PHE A 119 4.32 -18.48 0.87
N VAL A 120 4.69 -18.09 2.09
CA VAL A 120 3.74 -17.85 3.20
C VAL A 120 3.29 -16.38 3.25
N LEU A 121 3.92 -15.49 2.48
CA LEU A 121 3.58 -14.06 2.49
C LEU A 121 2.38 -13.78 1.57
N ASN A 122 1.49 -12.89 1.98
CA ASN A 122 0.38 -12.41 1.15
C ASN A 122 0.81 -11.70 -0.15
N LEU A 123 2.10 -11.38 -0.28
CA LEU A 123 2.67 -10.76 -1.48
C LEU A 123 2.60 -11.68 -2.71
N ILE A 124 2.52 -13.00 -2.53
CA ILE A 124 2.41 -13.95 -3.65
C ILE A 124 1.14 -13.80 -4.47
N SER A 125 0.10 -13.20 -3.87
CA SER A 125 -1.16 -12.93 -4.54
C SER A 125 -1.05 -11.78 -5.54
N HIS A 126 0.09 -11.09 -5.60
CA HIS A 126 0.30 -9.99 -6.52
C HIS A 126 0.32 -10.48 -7.97
N PRO A 127 -0.54 -9.96 -8.87
CA PRO A 127 -0.70 -10.50 -10.24
C PRO A 127 0.57 -10.50 -11.12
N VAL A 128 1.52 -9.58 -10.87
CA VAL A 128 2.82 -9.58 -11.59
C VAL A 128 3.83 -10.61 -11.08
N ILE A 129 3.59 -11.26 -9.94
CA ILE A 129 4.50 -12.26 -9.38
C ILE A 129 4.06 -13.64 -9.85
N SER A 130 4.75 -14.19 -10.85
CA SER A 130 4.54 -15.56 -11.30
C SER A 130 5.33 -16.53 -10.41
N THR A 131 4.72 -16.97 -9.31
CA THR A 131 5.34 -17.87 -8.32
C THR A 131 5.81 -19.19 -8.93
N SER A 132 4.98 -19.81 -9.76
CA SER A 132 5.31 -21.07 -10.45
C SER A 132 6.51 -20.93 -11.38
N HIS A 133 6.58 -19.83 -12.14
CA HIS A 133 7.66 -19.58 -13.07
C HIS A 133 9.00 -19.34 -12.36
N ILE A 134 9.01 -18.48 -11.33
CA ILE A 134 10.24 -18.19 -10.60
C ILE A 134 10.72 -19.42 -9.81
N GLN A 135 9.81 -20.19 -9.22
CA GLN A 135 10.14 -21.43 -8.50
C GLN A 135 10.77 -22.46 -9.45
N ALA A 136 10.16 -22.71 -10.61
CA ALA A 136 10.69 -23.63 -11.60
C ALA A 136 12.07 -23.18 -12.11
N SER A 137 12.26 -21.88 -12.33
CA SER A 137 13.54 -21.32 -12.79
C SER A 137 14.66 -21.53 -11.77
N VAL A 138 14.38 -21.26 -10.50
CA VAL A 138 15.36 -21.41 -9.40
C VAL A 138 15.67 -22.88 -9.15
N GLN A 139 14.67 -23.76 -9.18
CA GLN A 139 14.87 -25.22 -9.07
C GLN A 139 15.70 -25.78 -10.23
N ALA A 140 15.42 -25.35 -11.47
CA ALA A 140 16.20 -25.76 -12.64
C ALA A 140 17.68 -25.32 -12.54
N ALA A 141 17.94 -24.18 -11.90
CA ALA A 141 19.28 -23.69 -11.58
C ALA A 141 19.88 -24.34 -10.32
N SER A 142 19.24 -25.35 -9.72
CA SER A 142 19.64 -25.96 -8.44
C SER A 142 19.87 -24.91 -7.34
N PHE A 143 19.03 -23.89 -7.30
CA PHE A 143 19.11 -22.73 -6.40
C PHE A 143 20.38 -21.88 -6.52
N GLN A 144 21.19 -22.07 -7.57
CA GLN A 144 22.39 -21.28 -7.83
C GLN A 144 22.03 -20.00 -8.60
N LEU A 145 21.83 -18.91 -7.86
CA LEU A 145 21.42 -17.61 -8.41
C LEU A 145 22.26 -17.09 -9.59
N PRO A 146 23.59 -17.28 -9.64
CA PRO A 146 24.40 -16.83 -10.77
C PRO A 146 24.05 -17.48 -12.12
N LEU A 147 23.42 -18.66 -12.11
CA LEU A 147 23.00 -19.38 -13.32
C LEU A 147 21.68 -18.86 -13.91
N LEU A 148 20.96 -18.01 -13.18
CA LEU A 148 19.69 -17.43 -13.64
C LEU A 148 19.93 -16.30 -14.65
N PRO A 149 18.98 -16.09 -15.60
CA PRO A 149 18.97 -14.90 -16.45
C PRO A 149 18.97 -13.60 -15.62
N PRO A 150 19.52 -12.49 -16.13
CA PRO A 150 19.70 -11.27 -15.34
C PRO A 150 18.43 -10.77 -14.63
N GLN A 151 17.30 -10.65 -15.33
CA GLN A 151 16.05 -10.17 -14.72
C GLN A 151 15.48 -11.17 -13.70
N THR A 152 15.51 -12.46 -14.02
CA THR A 152 15.08 -13.55 -13.11
C THR A 152 15.93 -13.58 -11.85
N ARG A 153 17.24 -13.35 -11.98
CA ARG A 153 18.18 -13.26 -10.86
C ARG A 153 17.87 -12.08 -9.95
N VAL A 154 17.55 -10.90 -10.52
CA VAL A 154 17.13 -9.74 -9.74
C VAL A 154 15.86 -10.05 -8.96
N LEU A 155 14.84 -10.61 -9.62
CA LEU A 155 13.60 -10.99 -8.95
C LEU A 155 13.83 -11.99 -7.81
N ALA A 156 14.67 -13.00 -8.03
CA ALA A 156 15.03 -13.97 -6.99
C ALA A 156 15.73 -13.30 -5.79
N LEU A 157 16.64 -12.35 -6.04
CA LEU A 157 17.30 -11.58 -4.97
C LEU A 157 16.32 -10.67 -4.22
N CYS A 158 15.34 -10.06 -4.91
CA CYS A 158 14.27 -9.30 -4.26
C CYS A 158 13.41 -10.20 -3.35
N ILE A 159 13.04 -11.39 -3.84
CA ILE A 159 12.30 -12.40 -3.06
C ILE A 159 13.10 -12.80 -1.81
N ILE A 160 14.40 -13.06 -1.96
CA ILE A 160 15.29 -13.39 -0.83
C ILE A 160 15.35 -12.24 0.19
N ALA A 161 15.52 -11.00 -0.28
CA ALA A 161 15.55 -9.83 0.60
C ALA A 161 14.23 -9.66 1.36
N VAL A 162 13.08 -9.80 0.70
CA VAL A 162 11.77 -9.74 1.36
C VAL A 162 11.56 -10.91 2.34
N ALA A 163 11.89 -12.13 1.93
CA ALA A 163 11.78 -13.32 2.78
C ALA A 163 12.70 -13.28 3.99
N SER A 164 13.83 -12.56 3.90
CA SER A 164 14.72 -12.37 5.04
C SER A 164 14.05 -11.61 6.21
N LEU A 165 13.03 -10.79 5.91
CA LEU A 165 12.23 -10.12 6.94
C LEU A 165 11.43 -11.10 7.79
N THR A 166 11.19 -12.33 7.35
CA THR A 166 10.35 -13.31 8.06
C THR A 166 11.11 -14.60 8.41
N SER A 167 12.29 -14.80 7.82
CA SER A 167 13.13 -15.97 8.02
C SER A 167 13.44 -16.25 9.50
N PHE A 168 13.34 -17.54 9.85
CA PHE A 168 13.74 -18.09 11.15
C PHE A 168 15.05 -18.88 11.08
N HIS A 169 15.77 -18.81 9.95
CA HIS A 169 17.04 -19.49 9.77
C HIS A 169 18.15 -18.87 10.63
N GLU A 170 19.04 -19.70 11.16
CA GLU A 170 20.13 -19.27 12.04
C GLU A 170 21.08 -18.28 11.35
N ALA A 171 21.36 -18.45 10.06
CA ALA A 171 22.17 -17.51 9.28
C ALA A 171 21.58 -16.09 9.18
N VAL A 172 20.28 -15.90 9.45
CA VAL A 172 19.60 -14.60 9.41
C VAL A 172 19.38 -14.05 10.82
N LEU A 173 18.90 -14.88 11.74
CA LEU A 173 18.63 -14.48 13.12
C LEU A 173 19.89 -14.42 14.00
N GLY A 174 20.93 -15.19 13.67
CA GLY A 174 22.07 -15.43 14.55
C GLY A 174 21.71 -16.23 15.81
N PRO A 175 22.53 -16.18 16.86
CA PRO A 175 22.33 -16.95 18.09
C PRO A 175 21.17 -16.40 18.94
N GLY A 176 20.37 -17.29 19.52
CA GLY A 176 19.28 -16.94 20.44
C GLY A 176 17.99 -17.74 20.16
N PRO A 177 16.88 -17.43 20.86
CA PRO A 177 15.60 -18.08 20.61
C PRO A 177 15.13 -17.81 19.17
N ARG A 178 14.53 -18.83 18.55
CA ARG A 178 13.96 -18.81 17.19
C ARG A 178 12.75 -19.75 17.12
N PRO A 179 11.74 -19.45 16.30
CA PRO A 179 10.61 -20.35 16.12
C PRO A 179 11.04 -21.58 15.30
N ALA A 180 10.32 -22.69 15.48
CA ALA A 180 10.52 -23.90 14.67
C ALA A 180 9.91 -23.77 13.26
N SER A 181 8.87 -22.95 13.13
CA SER A 181 8.20 -22.64 11.87
C SER A 181 7.56 -21.25 11.92
N LEU A 182 7.11 -20.74 10.78
CA LEU A 182 6.34 -19.49 10.71
C LEU A 182 4.95 -19.58 11.39
N THR A 183 4.51 -20.78 11.73
CA THR A 183 3.22 -21.05 12.36
C THR A 183 3.36 -21.55 13.79
N ASP A 184 4.54 -21.42 14.41
CA ASP A 184 4.84 -21.90 15.76
C ASP A 184 3.94 -21.19 16.80
N PRO A 185 2.90 -21.87 17.32
CA PRO A 185 1.91 -21.21 18.16
C PRO A 185 2.46 -20.87 19.54
N LEU A 186 3.50 -21.59 20.00
CA LEU A 186 4.11 -21.34 21.30
C LEU A 186 5.00 -20.11 21.25
N PHE A 187 5.84 -20.01 20.22
CA PHE A 187 6.75 -18.89 20.05
C PHE A 187 6.00 -17.56 19.86
N PHE A 188 4.93 -17.59 19.07
CA PHE A 188 4.13 -16.42 18.71
C PHE A 188 2.94 -16.15 19.62
N SER A 189 2.73 -16.95 20.68
CA SER A 189 1.64 -16.70 21.63
C SER A 189 1.84 -15.39 22.41
N ALA A 190 0.74 -14.69 22.71
CA ALA A 190 0.77 -13.51 23.58
C ALA A 190 1.28 -13.80 25.01
N ASN A 191 1.20 -15.07 25.44
CA ASN A 191 1.71 -15.56 26.73
C ASN A 191 3.17 -16.03 26.65
N SER A 192 3.80 -15.96 25.48
CA SER A 192 5.20 -16.29 25.30
C SER A 192 6.06 -15.32 26.11
N ARG A 193 6.93 -15.86 26.97
CA ARG A 193 7.96 -15.06 27.66
C ARG A 193 9.03 -14.51 26.70
N ALA A 194 9.03 -14.95 25.43
CA ALA A 194 10.00 -14.51 24.45
C ALA A 194 9.57 -13.17 23.85
N ASP A 195 10.31 -12.12 24.17
CA ASP A 195 10.18 -10.84 23.50
C ASP A 195 10.65 -10.95 22.04
N VAL A 196 9.70 -11.19 21.12
CA VAL A 196 9.96 -11.36 19.69
C VAL A 196 10.52 -10.09 19.03
N ARG A 197 10.46 -8.91 19.69
CA ARG A 197 11.01 -7.64 19.17
C ARG A 197 12.51 -7.75 18.88
N HIS A 198 13.25 -8.53 19.68
CA HIS A 198 14.68 -8.74 19.48
C HIS A 198 14.99 -9.50 18.18
N CYS A 199 14.04 -10.27 17.64
CA CYS A 199 14.22 -10.98 16.36
C CYS A 199 14.33 -9.99 15.20
N GLY A 200 13.53 -8.92 15.20
CA GLY A 200 13.57 -7.85 14.21
C GLY A 200 14.91 -7.11 14.23
N THR A 201 15.40 -6.73 15.41
CA THR A 201 16.72 -6.09 15.56
C THR A 201 17.86 -6.99 15.10
N ARG A 202 17.84 -8.28 15.46
CA ARG A 202 18.91 -9.23 15.12
C ARG A 202 19.02 -9.48 13.61
N ARG A 203 17.90 -9.58 12.89
CA ARG A 203 17.91 -9.82 11.43
C ARG A 203 18.23 -8.57 10.61
N ALA A 204 17.99 -7.38 11.14
CA ALA A 204 18.05 -6.15 10.37
C ALA A 204 19.37 -5.92 9.60
N PRO A 205 20.58 -6.20 10.15
CA PRO A 205 21.83 -6.11 9.40
C PRO A 205 21.87 -7.03 8.16
N VAL A 206 21.44 -8.29 8.32
CA VAL A 206 21.38 -9.27 7.23
C VAL A 206 20.37 -8.85 6.17
N CYS A 207 19.18 -8.41 6.59
CA CYS A 207 18.14 -7.92 5.67
C CYS A 207 18.65 -6.74 4.83
N ARG A 208 19.32 -5.76 5.47
CA ARG A 208 19.93 -4.62 4.75
C ARG A 208 21.03 -5.06 3.79
N ALA A 209 21.85 -6.04 4.16
CA ALA A 209 22.91 -6.56 3.29
C ALA A 209 22.33 -7.27 2.05
N LEU A 210 21.28 -8.09 2.23
CA LEU A 210 20.57 -8.77 1.14
C LEU A 210 19.83 -7.77 0.25
N HIS A 211 19.17 -6.76 0.84
CA HIS A 211 18.55 -5.67 0.11
C HIS A 211 19.58 -4.92 -0.76
N ALA A 212 20.73 -4.56 -0.20
CA ALA A 212 21.81 -3.91 -0.95
C ALA A 212 22.37 -4.78 -2.08
N ALA A 213 22.42 -6.10 -1.91
CA ALA A 213 22.82 -7.02 -2.97
C ALA A 213 21.81 -7.08 -4.11
N ALA A 214 20.51 -7.12 -3.78
CA ALA A 214 19.44 -7.05 -4.77
C ALA A 214 19.49 -5.72 -5.55
N LEU A 215 19.67 -4.59 -4.86
CA LEU A 215 19.78 -3.27 -5.49
C LEU A 215 20.94 -3.19 -6.50
N ARG A 216 22.12 -3.72 -6.14
CA ARG A 216 23.26 -3.81 -7.06
C ARG A 216 22.93 -4.59 -8.33
N ALA A 217 22.34 -5.77 -8.18
CA ALA A 217 21.92 -6.59 -9.31
C ALA A 217 20.88 -5.86 -10.20
N ALA A 218 19.95 -5.12 -9.59
CA ALA A 218 18.92 -4.37 -10.30
C ALA A 218 19.48 -3.20 -11.12
N TRP A 219 20.49 -2.49 -10.59
CA TRP A 219 21.20 -1.45 -11.33
C TRP A 219 21.94 -2.02 -12.53
N ASP A 220 22.68 -3.11 -12.33
CA ASP A 220 23.43 -3.77 -13.41
C ASP A 220 22.51 -4.30 -14.51
N ALA A 221 21.33 -4.80 -14.15
CA ALA A 221 20.32 -5.31 -15.10
C ALA A 221 19.45 -4.21 -15.73
N GLY A 222 19.55 -2.95 -15.27
CA GLY A 222 18.72 -1.85 -15.75
C GLY A 222 17.23 -2.04 -15.45
N THR A 223 16.88 -2.61 -14.29
CA THR A 223 15.50 -3.03 -13.93
C THR A 223 14.45 -1.93 -14.13
N ILE A 224 14.75 -0.68 -13.79
CA ILE A 224 13.83 0.46 -13.95
C ILE A 224 13.53 0.79 -15.43
N LEU A 225 14.50 0.54 -16.32
CA LEU A 225 14.44 1.02 -17.70
C LEU A 225 13.87 -0.03 -18.67
N HIS A 226 14.08 -1.31 -18.38
CA HIS A 226 13.67 -2.40 -19.26
C HIS A 226 12.31 -2.95 -18.85
N VAL A 227 11.28 -2.74 -19.68
CA VAL A 227 9.93 -3.22 -19.39
C VAL A 227 9.85 -4.74 -19.48
N SER A 228 9.56 -5.39 -18.36
CA SER A 228 9.18 -6.81 -18.29
C SER A 228 8.31 -7.07 -17.06
N VAL A 229 7.67 -8.23 -17.00
CA VAL A 229 6.86 -8.65 -15.83
C VAL A 229 7.76 -8.85 -14.60
N GLU A 230 8.92 -9.47 -14.78
CA GLU A 230 9.91 -9.69 -13.70
C GLU A 230 10.45 -8.37 -13.16
N ASN A 231 10.72 -7.39 -14.02
CA ASN A 231 11.18 -6.07 -13.59
C ASN A 231 10.06 -5.29 -12.87
N ALA A 232 8.81 -5.41 -13.32
CA ALA A 232 7.66 -4.87 -12.58
C ALA A 232 7.56 -5.48 -11.18
N ALA A 233 7.65 -6.82 -11.08
CA ALA A 233 7.63 -7.53 -9.81
C ALA A 233 8.80 -7.14 -8.90
N SER A 234 10.01 -7.02 -9.46
CA SER A 234 11.19 -6.57 -8.74
C SER A 234 11.00 -5.16 -8.19
N CYS A 235 10.48 -4.22 -8.99
CA CYS A 235 10.18 -2.86 -8.55
C CYS A 235 9.12 -2.83 -7.46
N PHE A 236 8.08 -3.66 -7.56
CA PHE A 236 7.08 -3.78 -6.49
C PHE A 236 7.72 -4.25 -5.18
N LEU A 237 8.53 -5.31 -5.21
CA LEU A 237 9.19 -5.83 -4.00
C LEU A 237 10.22 -4.85 -3.42
N PHE A 238 10.97 -4.11 -4.25
CA PHE A 238 11.84 -3.04 -3.76
C PHE A 238 11.08 -1.93 -3.08
N ASP A 239 9.92 -1.53 -3.61
CA ASP A 239 9.10 -0.53 -2.95
C ASP A 239 8.64 -1.02 -1.57
N ILE A 240 8.24 -2.29 -1.43
CA ILE A 240 7.92 -2.88 -0.11
C ILE A 240 9.12 -2.82 0.84
N LEU A 241 10.33 -3.17 0.37
CA LEU A 241 11.55 -3.11 1.18
C LEU A 241 11.87 -1.66 1.60
N ASP A 242 11.83 -0.71 0.67
CA ASP A 242 12.07 0.71 0.96
C ASP A 242 11.07 1.30 1.97
N HIS A 243 9.82 0.82 1.98
CA HIS A 243 8.85 1.24 3.00
C HIS A 243 9.28 0.80 4.39
N THR A 244 10.03 -0.28 4.56
CA THR A 244 10.52 -0.69 5.89
C THR A 244 11.58 0.29 6.42
N ASP A 245 12.38 0.91 5.55
CA ASP A 245 13.50 1.77 5.96
C ASP A 245 13.13 3.25 6.25
N SER A 246 11.84 3.63 6.17
CA SER A 246 11.20 4.90 6.63
C SER A 246 11.80 6.26 6.20
N SER A 247 12.95 6.30 5.55
CA SER A 247 13.78 7.51 5.43
C SER A 247 13.65 8.25 4.10
N THR A 248 13.03 7.66 3.08
CA THR A 248 13.02 8.25 1.74
C THR A 248 11.66 8.89 1.38
N PRO A 249 11.64 10.22 1.10
CA PRO A 249 10.42 10.88 0.65
C PRO A 249 10.04 10.47 -0.78
N SER A 250 11.04 10.12 -1.61
CA SER A 250 10.83 9.63 -2.97
C SER A 250 10.53 8.13 -3.00
N ARG A 251 9.58 7.70 -3.85
CA ARG A 251 9.28 6.28 -4.12
C ARG A 251 9.62 5.90 -5.57
N PRO A 252 10.91 5.86 -5.95
CA PRO A 252 11.31 5.61 -7.33
C PRO A 252 10.87 4.24 -7.85
N TRP A 253 10.90 3.22 -6.99
CA TRP A 253 10.50 1.86 -7.34
C TRP A 253 8.99 1.74 -7.57
N ALA A 254 8.15 2.38 -6.76
CA ALA A 254 6.72 2.46 -7.05
C ALA A 254 6.44 3.17 -8.38
N CYS A 255 7.12 4.29 -8.66
CA CYS A 255 6.98 4.98 -9.95
C CYS A 255 7.36 4.09 -11.14
N ALA A 256 8.49 3.37 -11.03
CA ALA A 256 8.96 2.43 -12.05
C ALA A 256 7.98 1.27 -12.22
N TYR A 257 7.53 0.68 -11.12
CA TYR A 257 6.52 -0.38 -11.09
C TYR A 257 5.25 0.04 -11.86
N ILE A 258 4.65 1.18 -11.51
CA ILE A 258 3.45 1.68 -12.21
C ILE A 258 3.73 1.97 -13.68
N SER A 259 4.91 2.49 -14.02
CA SER A 259 5.31 2.68 -15.41
C SER A 259 5.39 1.36 -16.19
N HIS A 260 5.94 0.30 -15.59
CA HIS A 260 5.95 -1.03 -16.19
C HIS A 260 4.54 -1.58 -16.36
N VAL A 261 3.70 -1.49 -15.32
CA VAL A 261 2.30 -1.95 -15.37
C VAL A 261 1.54 -1.24 -16.48
N ARG A 262 1.67 0.08 -16.63
CA ARG A 262 1.05 0.85 -17.72
C ARG A 262 1.48 0.37 -19.10
N ALA A 263 2.75 -0.02 -19.26
CA ALA A 263 3.27 -0.51 -20.54
C ALA A 263 2.80 -1.93 -20.87
N ILE A 264 2.60 -2.79 -19.86
CA ILE A 264 2.27 -4.21 -20.05
C ILE A 264 0.75 -4.45 -20.03
N ALA A 265 -0.02 -3.68 -19.25
CA ALA A 265 -1.46 -3.87 -19.08
C ALA A 265 -2.31 -3.85 -20.37
N PRO A 266 -2.02 -3.00 -21.37
CA PRO A 266 -2.71 -3.07 -22.65
C PRO A 266 -2.53 -4.41 -23.36
N LEU A 267 -1.33 -5.02 -23.24
CA LEU A 267 -1.03 -6.34 -23.83
C LEU A 267 -1.83 -7.43 -23.12
N TRP A 268 -1.94 -7.38 -21.79
CA TRP A 268 -2.77 -8.32 -21.05
C TRP A 268 -4.24 -8.31 -21.50
N ARG A 269 -4.78 -7.13 -21.85
CA ARG A 269 -6.13 -7.00 -22.40
C ARG A 269 -6.25 -7.46 -23.85
N SER A 270 -5.33 -7.05 -24.72
CA SER A 270 -5.47 -7.28 -26.17
C SER A 270 -5.36 -8.75 -26.54
N THR A 271 -4.64 -9.54 -25.75
CA THR A 271 -4.23 -10.85 -26.25
C THR A 271 -5.38 -11.85 -26.29
N ASN A 272 -6.45 -11.78 -25.46
CA ASN A 272 -7.46 -12.84 -25.22
C ASN A 272 -6.90 -14.26 -24.94
N ALA A 273 -5.62 -14.46 -25.22
CA ALA A 273 -4.80 -15.58 -24.92
C ALA A 273 -4.71 -15.65 -23.41
N THR A 274 -5.01 -16.84 -22.90
CA THR A 274 -4.21 -17.45 -21.85
C THR A 274 -2.88 -16.74 -21.75
N VAL A 275 -2.75 -15.89 -20.71
CA VAL A 275 -1.47 -15.30 -20.35
C VAL A 275 -0.48 -16.47 -20.29
N GLN A 276 0.80 -16.25 -20.59
CA GLN A 276 1.89 -17.25 -20.50
C GLN A 276 1.96 -18.04 -19.16
N HIS A 277 1.05 -17.76 -18.22
CA HIS A 277 0.87 -18.35 -16.90
C HIS A 277 -0.46 -19.13 -16.74
N GLY A 278 -1.15 -19.48 -17.82
CA GLY A 278 -2.29 -20.43 -17.79
C GLY A 278 -3.65 -19.88 -17.34
N HIS A 279 -3.76 -18.57 -17.07
CA HIS A 279 -5.02 -17.94 -16.63
C HIS A 279 -5.44 -16.77 -17.53
N ARG A 280 -6.76 -16.54 -17.64
CA ARG A 280 -7.35 -15.41 -18.40
C ARG A 280 -7.32 -14.17 -17.51
N TRP A 281 -6.87 -13.03 -18.05
CA TRP A 281 -6.77 -11.74 -17.35
C TRP A 281 -8.09 -11.29 -16.69
N GLU A 282 -9.21 -11.55 -17.35
CA GLU A 282 -10.56 -11.25 -16.88
C GLU A 282 -11.11 -12.26 -15.86
N SER A 283 -10.37 -13.33 -15.55
CA SER A 283 -10.85 -14.29 -14.57
C SER A 283 -11.01 -13.61 -13.20
N PRO A 284 -12.13 -13.85 -12.49
CA PRO A 284 -12.50 -13.21 -11.22
C PRO A 284 -11.38 -13.07 -10.17
N PRO A 285 -10.41 -13.98 -9.99
CA PRO A 285 -9.35 -13.75 -9.00
C PRO A 285 -8.40 -12.60 -9.39
N TYR A 286 -8.07 -12.43 -10.68
CA TYR A 286 -7.00 -11.51 -11.11
C TYR A 286 -7.40 -10.04 -11.07
N SER A 287 -8.61 -9.70 -11.54
CA SER A 287 -9.09 -8.31 -11.53
C SER A 287 -9.41 -7.81 -10.11
N GLY A 288 -9.86 -8.69 -9.21
CA GLY A 288 -10.03 -8.40 -7.80
C GLY A 288 -8.69 -8.10 -7.11
N GLN A 289 -7.68 -8.95 -7.34
CA GLN A 289 -6.33 -8.75 -6.81
C GLN A 289 -5.74 -7.41 -7.24
N TRP A 290 -5.81 -7.05 -8.53
CA TRP A 290 -5.35 -5.74 -9.00
C TRP A 290 -6.00 -4.58 -8.26
N THR A 291 -7.32 -4.66 -8.04
CA THR A 291 -8.04 -3.61 -7.32
C THR A 291 -7.56 -3.48 -5.88
N ALA A 292 -7.27 -4.61 -5.21
CA ALA A 292 -6.69 -4.61 -3.86
C ALA A 292 -5.29 -3.98 -3.81
N PHE A 293 -4.40 -4.31 -4.75
CA PHE A 293 -3.03 -3.77 -4.76
C PHE A 293 -2.98 -2.29 -5.15
N ILE A 294 -3.84 -1.86 -6.07
CA ILE A 294 -4.01 -0.44 -6.41
C ILE A 294 -4.53 0.34 -5.20
N MET A 295 -5.50 -0.23 -4.47
CA MET A 295 -5.99 0.35 -3.24
C MET A 295 -4.85 0.48 -2.22
N ALA A 296 -4.07 -0.58 -2.00
CA ALA A 296 -2.95 -0.56 -1.07
C ALA A 296 -1.94 0.55 -1.43
N GLU A 297 -1.59 0.74 -2.71
CA GLU A 297 -0.75 1.86 -3.16
C GLU A 297 -1.34 3.20 -2.75
N ALA A 298 -2.61 3.44 -3.10
CA ALA A 298 -3.25 4.73 -2.88
C ALA A 298 -3.37 5.06 -1.39
N LEU A 299 -3.61 4.04 -0.55
CA LEU A 299 -3.66 4.19 0.90
C LEU A 299 -2.28 4.43 1.51
N MET A 300 -1.23 3.74 1.04
CA MET A 300 0.16 4.02 1.47
C MET A 300 0.54 5.47 1.15
N SER A 301 0.24 5.94 -0.07
CA SER A 301 0.45 7.33 -0.47
C SER A 301 -0.33 8.31 0.42
N THR A 302 -1.60 8.02 0.72
CA THR A 302 -2.43 8.87 1.59
C THR A 302 -1.89 8.93 3.03
N ARG A 303 -1.51 7.78 3.60
CA ARG A 303 -0.95 7.66 4.95
C ARG A 303 0.36 8.44 5.07
N ASP A 304 1.26 8.22 4.12
CA ASP A 304 2.61 8.81 4.14
C ASP A 304 2.64 10.24 3.60
N ARG A 305 1.45 10.80 3.29
CA ARG A 305 1.26 12.14 2.71
C ARG A 305 2.11 12.34 1.44
N LYS A 306 2.11 11.33 0.57
CA LYS A 306 2.77 11.33 -0.74
C LYS A 306 1.72 11.44 -1.85
N PRO A 307 2.05 12.02 -3.01
CA PRO A 307 1.17 12.00 -4.17
C PRO A 307 0.84 10.56 -4.57
N THR A 308 -0.45 10.30 -4.80
CA THR A 308 -0.90 9.03 -5.39
C THR A 308 -0.26 8.83 -6.77
N LEU A 309 0.29 7.65 -7.00
CA LEU A 309 0.94 7.30 -8.26
C LEU A 309 -0.05 6.75 -9.29
N ILE A 310 -1.20 6.31 -8.81
CA ILE A 310 -2.30 5.75 -9.57
C ILE A 310 -3.23 6.85 -10.07
N THR A 311 -3.48 6.87 -11.37
CA THR A 311 -4.50 7.71 -11.99
C THR A 311 -5.85 6.99 -12.06
N LEU A 312 -6.92 7.73 -12.34
CA LEU A 312 -8.22 7.11 -12.63
C LEU A 312 -8.14 6.20 -13.87
N GLU A 313 -7.35 6.57 -14.88
CA GLU A 313 -7.16 5.76 -16.09
C GLU A 313 -6.52 4.40 -15.76
N ASP A 314 -5.47 4.39 -14.93
CA ASP A 314 -4.84 3.14 -14.47
C ASP A 314 -5.83 2.24 -13.73
N GLN A 315 -6.65 2.85 -12.86
CA GLN A 315 -7.64 2.13 -12.10
C GLN A 315 -8.69 1.48 -13.01
N LEU A 316 -9.23 2.22 -13.99
CA LEU A 316 -10.19 1.70 -14.96
C LEU A 316 -9.56 0.65 -15.89
N LEU A 317 -8.29 0.83 -16.26
CA LEU A 317 -7.52 -0.13 -17.05
C LEU A 317 -7.33 -1.47 -16.32
N LEU A 318 -7.16 -1.45 -15.01
CA LEU A 318 -6.91 -2.66 -14.23
C LEU A 318 -8.20 -3.28 -13.67
N TYR A 319 -9.28 -2.51 -13.54
CA TYR A 319 -10.59 -3.02 -13.09
C TYR A 319 -11.27 -3.93 -14.12
N GLY A 320 -11.14 -3.63 -15.42
CA GLY A 320 -11.62 -4.49 -16.53
C GLY A 320 -12.95 -4.06 -17.13
N SER A 321 -13.97 -3.82 -16.31
CA SER A 321 -15.30 -3.35 -16.73
C SER A 321 -15.60 -1.94 -16.21
N ASP A 322 -16.80 -1.43 -16.46
CA ASP A 322 -17.26 -0.25 -15.73
C ASP A 322 -17.60 -0.63 -14.29
N PRO A 323 -17.10 0.12 -13.28
CA PRO A 323 -17.39 -0.14 -11.88
C PRO A 323 -18.79 0.40 -11.53
N PRO A 324 -19.61 -0.35 -10.75
CA PRO A 324 -20.87 0.16 -10.23
C PRO A 324 -20.63 1.31 -9.24
N SER A 325 -21.64 2.16 -9.09
CA SER A 325 -21.67 3.19 -8.05
C SER A 325 -21.67 2.58 -6.65
N ALA A 326 -21.29 3.36 -5.64
CA ALA A 326 -21.25 2.85 -4.26
C ALA A 326 -22.67 2.56 -3.75
N GLU A 327 -23.65 3.34 -4.19
CA GLU A 327 -25.07 3.19 -3.91
C GLU A 327 -25.63 1.89 -4.50
N GLU A 328 -25.26 1.54 -5.74
CA GLU A 328 -25.63 0.26 -6.36
C GLU A 328 -25.01 -0.93 -5.61
N VAL A 329 -23.77 -0.81 -5.14
CA VAL A 329 -23.12 -1.85 -4.32
C VAL A 329 -23.85 -2.03 -2.99
N LEU A 330 -24.21 -0.93 -2.31
CA LEU A 330 -24.97 -0.99 -1.07
C LEU A 330 -26.34 -1.66 -1.30
N ALA A 331 -27.08 -1.21 -2.31
CA ALA A 331 -28.38 -1.78 -2.65
C ALA A 331 -28.30 -3.28 -2.99
N ALA A 332 -27.24 -3.71 -3.69
CA ALA A 332 -27.01 -5.12 -3.99
C ALA A 332 -26.72 -5.94 -2.72
N MET A 333 -25.93 -5.39 -1.78
CA MET A 333 -25.64 -6.02 -0.50
C MET A 333 -26.89 -6.11 0.39
N GLU A 334 -27.73 -5.07 0.42
CA GLU A 334 -29.00 -5.07 1.16
C GLU A 334 -30.02 -6.06 0.58
N ALA A 335 -30.05 -6.19 -0.75
CA ALA A 335 -30.93 -7.14 -1.45
C ALA A 335 -30.44 -8.59 -1.37
N SER A 336 -29.16 -8.81 -1.02
CA SER A 336 -28.59 -10.15 -0.93
C SER A 336 -29.28 -10.97 0.17
N THR A 337 -29.47 -12.27 -0.08
CA THR A 337 -30.10 -13.15 0.91
C THR A 337 -29.21 -13.29 2.13
N LYS A 338 -29.79 -13.39 3.34
CA LYS A 338 -29.05 -13.70 4.59
C LYS A 338 -28.36 -15.08 4.59
N LYS A 339 -28.47 -15.86 3.51
CA LYS A 339 -27.78 -17.13 3.37
C LYS A 339 -26.29 -16.85 3.11
N PRO A 340 -25.36 -17.47 3.85
CA PRO A 340 -23.93 -17.28 3.64
C PRO A 340 -23.56 -17.79 2.24
N ASP A 341 -23.12 -16.86 1.38
CA ASP A 341 -22.62 -17.14 0.04
C ASP A 341 -21.31 -16.35 -0.19
N PRO A 342 -20.15 -17.02 -0.34
CA PRO A 342 -18.88 -16.36 -0.62
C PRO A 342 -18.90 -15.50 -1.88
N ALA A 343 -19.68 -15.89 -2.89
CA ALA A 343 -19.73 -15.17 -4.17
C ALA A 343 -20.26 -13.75 -3.98
N VAL A 344 -21.29 -13.56 -3.14
CA VAL A 344 -21.86 -12.24 -2.82
C VAL A 344 -20.78 -11.31 -2.25
N LEU A 345 -19.97 -11.82 -1.31
CA LEU A 345 -18.90 -11.03 -0.69
C LEU A 345 -17.80 -10.67 -1.69
N LEU A 346 -17.38 -11.63 -2.52
CA LEU A 346 -16.33 -11.41 -3.52
C LEU A 346 -16.75 -10.41 -4.61
N GLU A 347 -18.00 -10.52 -5.07
CA GLU A 347 -18.58 -9.60 -6.06
C GLU A 347 -18.72 -8.17 -5.50
N ALA A 348 -18.99 -8.01 -4.20
CA ALA A 348 -19.03 -6.69 -3.55
C ALA A 348 -17.64 -6.14 -3.20
N ALA A 349 -16.65 -7.01 -2.93
CA ALA A 349 -15.32 -6.59 -2.53
C ALA A 349 -14.60 -5.82 -3.64
N LYS A 350 -14.66 -6.29 -4.88
CA LYS A 350 -14.00 -5.62 -6.00
C LYS A 350 -14.46 -4.15 -6.18
N PRO A 351 -15.75 -3.82 -6.31
CA PRO A 351 -16.19 -2.42 -6.42
C PRO A 351 -15.97 -1.62 -5.12
N TYR A 352 -16.05 -2.25 -3.94
CA TYR A 352 -15.68 -1.60 -2.68
C TYR A 352 -14.24 -1.08 -2.71
N LEU A 353 -13.28 -1.94 -3.05
CA LEU A 353 -11.84 -1.59 -3.14
C LEU A 353 -11.59 -0.50 -4.20
N PHE A 354 -12.37 -0.53 -5.29
CA PHE A 354 -12.35 0.54 -6.30
C PHE A 354 -12.74 1.90 -5.68
N HIS A 355 -13.82 1.95 -4.90
CA HIS A 355 -14.27 3.18 -4.27
C HIS A 355 -13.31 3.69 -3.19
N ILE A 356 -12.69 2.79 -2.42
CA ILE A 356 -11.63 3.17 -1.46
C ILE A 356 -10.48 3.88 -2.18
N THR A 357 -9.99 3.32 -3.29
CA THR A 357 -8.93 3.94 -4.09
C THR A 357 -9.36 5.31 -4.62
N ARG A 358 -10.59 5.43 -5.12
CA ARG A 358 -11.15 6.70 -5.60
C ARG A 358 -11.15 7.76 -4.49
N MET A 359 -11.59 7.38 -3.30
CA MET A 359 -11.62 8.26 -2.13
C MET A 359 -10.23 8.65 -1.63
N ALA A 360 -9.26 7.74 -1.67
CA ALA A 360 -7.87 8.05 -1.34
C ALA A 360 -7.31 9.17 -2.24
N ARG A 361 -7.56 9.10 -3.55
CA ARG A 361 -7.18 10.17 -4.49
C ARG A 361 -7.95 11.47 -4.23
N GLN A 362 -9.25 11.39 -3.98
CA GLN A 362 -10.06 12.56 -3.66
C GLN A 362 -9.50 13.30 -2.44
N LEU A 363 -9.26 12.58 -1.35
CA LEU A 363 -8.65 13.08 -0.11
C LEU A 363 -7.36 13.86 -0.36
N TRP A 364 -6.45 13.29 -1.17
CA TRP A 364 -5.22 13.98 -1.58
C TRP A 364 -5.49 15.29 -2.34
N THR A 365 -6.40 15.24 -3.32
CA THR A 365 -6.66 16.42 -4.17
C THR A 365 -7.45 17.53 -3.49
N THR A 366 -8.29 17.21 -2.50
CA THR A 366 -9.26 18.16 -1.93
C THR A 366 -9.00 18.55 -0.48
N ILE A 367 -8.36 17.70 0.33
CA ILE A 367 -8.26 17.90 1.78
C ILE A 367 -6.81 17.94 2.27
N ASN A 368 -6.05 16.85 2.13
CA ASN A 368 -4.78 16.65 2.85
C ASN A 368 -3.51 16.78 1.99
N GLY A 369 -3.63 16.87 0.66
CA GLY A 369 -2.46 17.02 -0.21
C GLY A 369 -1.90 18.44 -0.23
N ASP A 370 -0.68 18.58 -0.73
CA ASP A 370 0.09 19.83 -0.68
C ASP A 370 -0.67 21.02 -1.30
N LEU A 371 -1.29 20.82 -2.46
CA LEU A 371 -2.07 21.88 -3.11
C LEU A 371 -3.35 22.20 -2.34
N ALA A 372 -4.01 21.21 -1.74
CA ALA A 372 -5.20 21.43 -0.92
C ALA A 372 -4.86 22.24 0.33
N ARG A 373 -3.69 22.02 0.94
CA ARG A 373 -3.20 22.76 2.12
C ARG A 373 -2.85 24.21 1.88
N VAL A 374 -2.44 24.56 0.67
CA VAL A 374 -2.19 25.97 0.31
C VAL A 374 -3.50 26.73 0.13
N LYS A 375 -4.61 26.03 -0.12
CA LYS A 375 -5.94 26.64 -0.24
C LYS A 375 -6.59 26.80 1.15
N LEU A 376 -7.48 27.79 1.23
CA LEU A 376 -8.36 27.96 2.38
C LEU A 376 -9.16 26.68 2.65
N PHE A 377 -9.43 26.45 3.93
CA PHE A 377 -10.25 25.33 4.38
C PHE A 377 -11.60 25.31 3.64
N SER A 378 -11.96 24.14 3.10
CA SER A 378 -13.23 23.94 2.39
C SER A 378 -14.09 22.98 3.20
N GLU A 379 -15.02 23.55 3.99
CA GLU A 379 -15.97 22.77 4.78
C GLU A 379 -16.81 21.84 3.89
N SER A 380 -17.27 22.33 2.74
CA SER A 380 -18.07 21.53 1.80
C SER A 380 -17.31 20.32 1.26
N ALA A 381 -16.00 20.43 1.01
CA ALA A 381 -15.18 19.30 0.58
C ALA A 381 -15.07 18.23 1.67
N VAL A 382 -14.91 18.65 2.94
CA VAL A 382 -14.86 17.72 4.08
C VAL A 382 -16.22 17.06 4.29
N LEU A 383 -17.32 17.81 4.32
CA LEU A 383 -18.67 17.26 4.47
C LEU A 383 -19.02 16.25 3.37
N SER A 384 -18.69 16.56 2.11
CA SER A 384 -18.87 15.62 0.99
C SER A 384 -18.06 14.34 1.19
N TYR A 385 -16.82 14.47 1.68
CA TYR A 385 -15.96 13.32 1.97
C TYR A 385 -16.50 12.45 3.12
N LEU A 386 -16.97 13.08 4.22
CA LEU A 386 -17.58 12.39 5.34
C LEU A 386 -18.86 11.65 4.93
N SER A 387 -19.68 12.26 4.07
CA SER A 387 -20.86 11.57 3.51
C SER A 387 -20.47 10.32 2.71
N SER A 388 -19.38 10.39 1.92
CA SER A 388 -18.87 9.24 1.18
C SER A 388 -18.30 8.17 2.12
N LEU A 389 -17.62 8.58 3.21
CA LEU A 389 -17.11 7.65 4.23
C LEU A 389 -18.26 6.90 4.92
N SER A 390 -19.36 7.60 5.27
CA SER A 390 -20.54 6.96 5.86
C SER A 390 -21.16 5.92 4.93
N LEU A 391 -21.25 6.21 3.63
CA LEU A 391 -21.74 5.25 2.64
C LEU A 391 -20.83 4.01 2.53
N ILE A 392 -19.51 4.22 2.45
CA ILE A 392 -18.54 3.12 2.41
C ILE A 392 -18.57 2.30 3.72
N HIS A 393 -18.77 2.94 4.87
CA HIS A 393 -18.91 2.26 6.15
C HIS A 393 -20.16 1.39 6.21
N ALA A 394 -21.28 1.84 5.62
CA ALA A 394 -22.50 1.03 5.51
C ALA A 394 -22.24 -0.23 4.67
N ILE A 395 -21.60 -0.09 3.51
CA ILE A 395 -21.20 -1.24 2.66
C ILE A 395 -20.28 -2.18 3.45
N LEU A 396 -19.25 -1.64 4.11
CA LEU A 396 -18.32 -2.42 4.93
C LEU A 396 -19.09 -3.20 6.02
N SER A 397 -20.00 -2.56 6.74
CA SER A 397 -20.80 -3.20 7.80
C SER A 397 -21.61 -4.40 7.29
N HIS A 398 -22.21 -4.28 6.10
CA HIS A 398 -22.90 -5.40 5.45
C HIS A 398 -21.94 -6.52 5.04
N MET A 399 -20.79 -6.17 4.46
CA MET A 399 -19.76 -7.15 4.09
C MET A 399 -19.20 -7.87 5.32
N LEU A 400 -18.96 -7.15 6.42
CA LEU A 400 -18.54 -7.67 7.71
C LEU A 400 -19.55 -8.66 8.27
N SER A 401 -20.82 -8.28 8.31
CA SER A 401 -21.91 -9.15 8.79
C SER A 401 -22.02 -10.43 7.95
N HIS A 402 -21.87 -10.32 6.63
CA HIS A 402 -21.93 -11.48 5.74
C HIS A 402 -20.70 -12.39 5.89
N GLY A 403 -19.51 -11.83 6.09
CA GLY A 403 -18.30 -12.58 6.42
C GLY A 403 -18.42 -13.32 7.76
N ASP A 404 -19.01 -12.69 8.77
CA ASP A 404 -19.27 -13.35 10.07
C ASP A 404 -20.21 -14.55 9.92
N LEU A 405 -21.26 -14.43 9.09
CA LEU A 405 -22.15 -15.55 8.77
C LEU A 405 -21.44 -16.68 8.02
N LEU A 406 -20.48 -16.36 7.14
CA LEU A 406 -19.67 -17.33 6.42
C LEU A 406 -18.70 -18.08 7.36
N LEU A 407 -18.07 -17.35 8.28
CA LEU A 407 -17.17 -17.94 9.29
C LEU A 407 -17.93 -18.83 10.28
N ALA A 408 -19.18 -18.49 10.59
CA ALA A 408 -20.06 -19.28 11.46
C ALA A 408 -20.84 -20.39 10.72
N ALA A 409 -20.66 -20.55 9.41
CA ALA A 409 -21.43 -21.51 8.61
C ALA A 409 -21.14 -22.97 8.99
N SER A 410 -22.11 -23.84 8.76
CA SER A 410 -22.01 -25.29 8.96
C SER A 410 -22.27 -26.03 7.63
N PRO A 411 -21.33 -26.86 7.14
CA PRO A 411 -20.04 -27.21 7.74
C PRO A 411 -19.06 -26.02 7.78
N PRO A 412 -18.09 -26.02 8.72
CA PRO A 412 -17.09 -24.96 8.79
C PRO A 412 -16.24 -24.93 7.52
N LEU A 413 -15.73 -23.74 7.20
CA LEU A 413 -14.78 -23.53 6.11
C LEU A 413 -13.50 -24.33 6.33
N SER A 414 -12.80 -24.67 5.24
CA SER A 414 -11.45 -25.21 5.37
C SER A 414 -10.52 -24.18 6.03
N ALA A 415 -9.41 -24.62 6.63
CA ALA A 415 -8.46 -23.71 7.28
C ALA A 415 -7.92 -22.64 6.31
N ASN A 416 -7.72 -23.01 5.04
CA ASN A 416 -7.27 -22.08 3.99
C ASN A 416 -8.37 -21.08 3.61
N ASP A 417 -9.61 -21.55 3.40
CA ASP A 417 -10.73 -20.66 3.08
C ASP A 417 -11.02 -19.69 4.22
N HIS A 418 -10.89 -20.15 5.47
CA HIS A 418 -11.00 -19.30 6.66
C HIS A 418 -9.89 -18.24 6.69
N HIS A 419 -8.65 -18.60 6.35
CA HIS A 419 -7.52 -17.67 6.27
C HIS A 419 -7.76 -16.61 5.19
N ASP A 420 -8.12 -17.04 3.98
CA ASP A 420 -8.37 -16.15 2.84
C ASP A 420 -9.53 -15.20 3.12
N LEU A 421 -10.62 -15.71 3.69
CA LEU A 421 -11.75 -14.89 4.09
C LEU A 421 -11.34 -13.88 5.16
N SER A 422 -10.64 -14.29 6.22
CA SER A 422 -10.17 -13.39 7.28
C SER A 422 -9.22 -12.32 6.74
N GLY A 423 -8.33 -12.69 5.82
CA GLY A 423 -7.44 -11.77 5.12
C GLY A 423 -8.20 -10.75 4.27
N LEU A 424 -9.24 -11.18 3.54
CA LEU A 424 -10.14 -10.29 2.80
C LEU A 424 -10.84 -9.31 3.75
N MET A 425 -11.48 -9.82 4.81
CA MET A 425 -12.19 -8.99 5.80
C MET A 425 -11.28 -7.92 6.39
N HIS A 426 -10.06 -8.31 6.77
CA HIS A 426 -9.07 -7.38 7.25
C HIS A 426 -8.66 -6.34 6.20
N GLY A 427 -8.45 -6.76 4.95
CA GLY A 427 -8.15 -5.84 3.84
C GLY A 427 -9.24 -4.78 3.64
N LEU A 428 -10.51 -5.17 3.76
CA LEU A 428 -11.65 -4.25 3.67
C LEU A 428 -11.65 -3.24 4.81
N VAL A 429 -11.50 -3.71 6.06
CA VAL A 429 -11.43 -2.85 7.26
C VAL A 429 -10.23 -1.90 7.20
N MET A 430 -9.06 -2.39 6.80
CA MET A 430 -7.87 -1.58 6.59
C MET A 430 -8.11 -0.50 5.53
N GLY A 431 -8.85 -0.83 4.46
CA GLY A 431 -9.27 0.10 3.43
C GLY A 431 -10.00 1.31 4.01
N PHE A 432 -11.07 1.06 4.76
CA PHE A 432 -11.85 2.11 5.42
C PHE A 432 -11.03 2.89 6.46
N THR A 433 -10.37 2.18 7.38
CA THR A 433 -9.64 2.78 8.50
C THR A 433 -8.52 3.71 8.01
N SER A 434 -7.88 3.37 6.90
CA SER A 434 -6.82 4.17 6.27
C SER A 434 -7.32 5.46 5.61
N LEU A 435 -8.61 5.60 5.32
CA LEU A 435 -9.19 6.84 4.80
C LEU A 435 -9.62 7.80 5.93
N VAL A 436 -10.06 7.27 7.06
CA VAL A 436 -10.58 8.08 8.18
C VAL A 436 -9.44 8.80 8.92
N LEU A 437 -8.37 8.09 9.26
CA LEU A 437 -7.28 8.64 10.08
C LEU A 437 -6.61 9.89 9.45
N PRO A 438 -6.27 9.92 8.14
CA PRO A 438 -5.61 11.09 7.57
C PRO A 438 -6.52 12.33 7.50
N VAL A 439 -7.84 12.17 7.42
CA VAL A 439 -8.79 13.30 7.50
C VAL A 439 -8.79 13.88 8.90
N TYR A 440 -8.92 13.02 9.93
CA TYR A 440 -8.86 13.43 11.33
C TYR A 440 -7.58 14.24 11.62
N ARG A 441 -6.41 13.69 11.25
CA ARG A 441 -5.11 14.35 11.46
C ARG A 441 -4.95 15.64 10.66
N GLU A 442 -5.58 15.75 9.49
CA GLU A 442 -5.57 16.99 8.72
C GLU A 442 -6.42 18.09 9.36
N LEU A 443 -7.60 17.74 9.88
CA LEU A 443 -8.47 18.69 10.59
C LEU A 443 -7.79 19.20 11.86
N GLU A 444 -7.20 18.31 12.66
CA GLU A 444 -6.39 18.71 13.83
C GLU A 444 -5.26 19.65 13.44
N PHE A 445 -4.53 19.32 12.36
CA PHE A 445 -3.43 20.14 11.88
C PHE A 445 -3.89 21.55 11.48
N ARG A 446 -5.00 21.66 10.74
CA ARG A 446 -5.49 22.96 10.28
C ARG A 446 -6.07 23.82 11.38
N VAL A 447 -6.81 23.25 12.35
CA VAL A 447 -7.29 24.01 13.52
C VAL A 447 -6.12 24.64 14.28
N ASN A 448 -5.01 23.92 14.41
CA ASN A 448 -3.84 24.41 15.13
C ASN A 448 -2.96 25.36 14.31
N LYS A 449 -2.95 25.23 12.97
CA LYS A 449 -2.04 25.98 12.10
C LYS A 449 -2.65 27.24 11.48
N ASP A 450 -3.88 27.15 11.00
CA ASP A 450 -4.47 28.18 10.14
C ASP A 450 -5.02 29.37 10.94
N ASP A 451 -4.95 29.32 12.28
CA ASP A 451 -5.58 30.26 13.22
C ASP A 451 -6.94 30.77 12.74
N PRO A 452 -7.90 29.84 12.52
CA PRO A 452 -9.19 30.18 11.95
C PRO A 452 -9.96 31.16 12.85
N ASP A 453 -10.84 31.97 12.25
CA ASP A 453 -11.81 32.75 13.00
C ASP A 453 -12.70 31.84 13.88
N ASP A 454 -13.35 32.43 14.89
CA ASP A 454 -14.11 31.66 15.89
C ASP A 454 -15.20 30.77 15.28
N HIS A 455 -15.88 31.23 14.21
CA HIS A 455 -16.93 30.46 13.55
C HIS A 455 -16.34 29.26 12.79
N THR A 456 -15.27 29.50 12.03
CA THR A 456 -14.54 28.44 11.32
C THR A 456 -13.97 27.43 12.33
N ARG A 457 -13.43 27.89 13.46
CA ARG A 457 -12.90 27.03 14.53
C ARG A 457 -13.98 26.14 15.13
N GLU A 458 -15.16 26.69 15.42
CA GLU A 458 -16.31 25.92 15.93
C GLU A 458 -16.74 24.83 14.93
N ARG A 459 -16.87 25.20 13.65
CA ARG A 459 -17.23 24.29 12.56
C ARG A 459 -16.20 23.17 12.40
N MET A 460 -14.91 23.48 12.42
CA MET A 460 -13.85 22.48 12.36
C MET A 460 -13.82 21.58 13.58
N THR A 461 -14.10 22.11 14.78
CA THR A 461 -14.18 21.31 16.02
C THR A 461 -15.29 20.26 15.93
N LEU A 462 -16.45 20.61 15.37
CA LEU A 462 -17.53 19.66 15.10
C LEU A 462 -17.10 18.55 14.13
N LEU A 463 -16.40 18.91 13.05
CA LEU A 463 -15.89 17.93 12.07
C LEU A 463 -14.81 17.02 12.67
N ILE A 464 -13.95 17.56 13.55
CA ILE A 464 -12.98 16.76 14.32
C ILE A 464 -13.71 15.77 15.22
N ALA A 465 -14.75 16.19 15.95
CA ALA A 465 -15.52 15.30 16.80
C ALA A 465 -16.18 14.16 15.99
N GLN A 466 -16.82 14.48 14.86
CA GLN A 466 -17.44 13.49 13.98
C GLN A 466 -16.42 12.50 13.39
N THR A 467 -15.27 12.99 12.93
CA THR A 467 -14.20 12.11 12.39
C THR A 467 -13.54 11.27 13.47
N ARG A 468 -13.39 11.81 14.69
CA ARG A 468 -12.89 11.08 15.86
C ARG A 468 -13.82 9.92 16.24
N GLU A 469 -15.13 10.15 16.26
CA GLU A 469 -16.13 9.10 16.51
C GLU A 469 -16.04 7.99 15.45
N MET A 470 -16.02 8.37 14.16
CA MET A 470 -15.87 7.43 13.06
C MET A 470 -14.55 6.65 13.14
N MET A 471 -13.46 7.30 13.57
CA MET A 471 -12.17 6.65 13.77
C MET A 471 -12.21 5.67 14.95
N GLY A 472 -12.92 5.99 16.04
CA GLY A 472 -13.17 5.06 17.14
C GLY A 472 -13.87 3.78 16.69
N LEU A 473 -14.89 3.91 15.83
CA LEU A 473 -15.55 2.76 15.19
C LEU A 473 -14.57 1.98 14.29
N ALA A 474 -13.79 2.68 13.46
CA ALA A 474 -12.81 2.06 12.58
C ALA A 474 -11.72 1.29 13.34
N VAL A 475 -11.23 1.83 14.47
CA VAL A 475 -10.27 1.15 15.36
C VAL A 475 -10.87 -0.12 15.94
N ARG A 476 -12.14 -0.10 16.36
CA ARG A 476 -12.81 -1.29 16.89
C ARG A 476 -12.93 -2.38 15.84
N GLU A 477 -13.34 -2.03 14.63
CA GLU A 477 -13.39 -2.98 13.52
C GLU A 477 -11.99 -3.49 13.15
N LEU A 478 -10.97 -2.63 13.21
CA LEU A 478 -9.58 -3.03 13.01
C LEU A 478 -9.15 -4.05 14.07
N ALA A 479 -9.36 -3.76 15.35
CA ALA A 479 -9.06 -4.65 16.47
C ALA A 479 -9.79 -6.00 16.32
N ARG A 480 -11.06 -5.99 15.90
CA ARG A 480 -11.81 -7.21 15.59
C ARG A 480 -11.17 -7.99 14.45
N SER A 481 -10.89 -7.34 13.31
CA SER A 481 -10.32 -8.00 12.13
C SER A 481 -8.96 -8.64 12.40
N VAL A 482 -8.09 -7.98 13.19
CA VAL A 482 -6.75 -8.52 13.48
C VAL A 482 -6.77 -9.70 14.46
N ARG A 483 -7.84 -9.88 15.25
CA ARG A 483 -8.03 -11.10 16.07
C ARG A 483 -8.29 -12.33 15.21
N CYS A 484 -8.96 -12.13 14.08
CA CYS A 484 -9.35 -13.20 13.17
C CYS A 484 -8.25 -13.54 12.17
N LEU A 485 -7.23 -12.69 12.02
CA LEU A 485 -6.11 -12.95 11.11
C LEU A 485 -5.23 -14.09 11.64
N PRO A 486 -5.04 -15.17 10.85
CA PRO A 486 -4.04 -16.16 11.20
C PRO A 486 -2.65 -15.55 11.01
N SER A 487 -1.88 -15.48 12.10
CA SER A 487 -0.43 -15.21 12.12
C SER A 487 -0.01 -13.95 11.31
N VAL A 488 -0.37 -12.77 11.81
CA VAL A 488 -0.12 -11.43 11.24
C VAL A 488 1.37 -11.06 11.07
N HIS A 489 2.29 -11.89 11.54
CA HIS A 489 3.73 -11.60 11.68
C HIS A 489 4.47 -11.25 10.36
N TYR A 490 3.80 -11.35 9.21
CA TYR A 490 4.44 -11.39 7.88
C TYR A 490 4.03 -10.29 6.90
N SER A 491 3.20 -9.33 7.30
CA SER A 491 2.83 -8.26 6.39
C SER A 491 3.63 -6.99 6.68
N PRO A 492 4.73 -6.71 5.93
CA PRO A 492 5.44 -5.43 6.00
C PRO A 492 4.53 -4.23 5.65
N LEU A 493 3.34 -4.49 5.10
CA LEU A 493 2.32 -3.49 4.79
C LEU A 493 1.46 -3.10 6.02
N LEU A 494 1.44 -3.90 7.08
CA LEU A 494 0.65 -3.64 8.28
C LEU A 494 1.33 -2.64 9.21
N ARG A 495 1.16 -1.35 8.93
CA ARG A 495 1.56 -0.28 9.85
C ARG A 495 0.45 0.01 10.85
N LEU A 496 0.31 -0.86 11.85
CA LEU A 496 -0.69 -0.72 12.92
C LEU A 496 -0.37 0.43 13.90
N LEU A 497 0.88 0.89 13.95
CA LEU A 497 1.38 1.89 14.89
C LEU A 497 0.60 3.21 14.87
N SER A 498 0.23 3.72 13.69
CA SER A 498 -0.52 5.00 13.60
C SER A 498 -1.93 4.89 14.18
N TYR A 499 -2.56 3.71 14.07
CA TYR A 499 -3.88 3.46 14.64
C TYR A 499 -3.79 3.21 16.15
N ALA A 500 -2.76 2.49 16.61
CA ALA A 500 -2.48 2.33 18.03
C ALA A 500 -2.19 3.68 18.71
N GLN A 501 -1.44 4.55 18.04
CA GLN A 501 -1.20 5.91 18.52
C GLN A 501 -2.51 6.69 18.67
N PHE A 502 -3.36 6.69 17.64
CA PHE A 502 -4.68 7.34 17.74
C PHE A 502 -5.52 6.74 18.87
N ALA A 503 -5.61 5.41 18.94
CA ALA A 503 -6.42 4.72 19.94
C ALA A 503 -5.95 5.00 21.38
N LEU A 504 -4.64 5.08 21.59
CA LEU A 504 -4.03 5.46 22.87
C LEU A 504 -4.33 6.93 23.21
N GLU A 505 -4.14 7.85 22.29
CA GLU A 505 -4.48 9.27 22.47
C GLU A 505 -5.98 9.47 22.77
N ASP A 506 -6.85 8.72 22.09
CA ASP A 506 -8.29 8.77 22.34
C ASP A 506 -8.65 8.23 23.74
N ALA A 507 -8.00 7.13 24.15
CA ALA A 507 -8.24 6.50 25.44
C ALA A 507 -7.72 7.33 26.62
N GLU A 508 -6.59 8.03 26.47
CA GLU A 508 -6.03 8.91 27.51
C GLU A 508 -6.87 10.18 27.76
N VAL A 509 -7.60 10.66 26.74
CA VAL A 509 -8.46 11.85 26.85
C VAL A 509 -9.86 11.48 27.36
N ALA A 510 -10.24 10.20 27.30
CA ALA A 510 -11.56 9.75 27.75
C ALA A 510 -11.71 9.94 29.28
N PRO A 511 -12.85 10.46 29.76
CA PRO A 511 -13.06 10.74 31.18
C PRO A 511 -13.11 9.47 32.04
N MET A 512 -13.46 8.34 31.43
CA MET A 512 -13.47 7.03 32.05
C MET A 512 -12.80 6.00 31.14
N ARG A 513 -12.12 5.04 31.77
CA ARG A 513 -11.43 3.96 31.07
C ARG A 513 -12.43 2.88 30.66
N ASP A 514 -12.91 2.98 29.41
CA ASP A 514 -13.81 2.00 28.80
C ASP A 514 -13.11 0.65 28.61
N PRO A 515 -13.59 -0.44 29.23
CA PRO A 515 -12.96 -1.76 29.12
C PRO A 515 -12.92 -2.29 27.68
N LEU A 516 -13.89 -1.94 26.83
CA LEU A 516 -13.89 -2.35 25.42
C LEU A 516 -12.74 -1.69 24.66
N ARG A 517 -12.51 -0.39 24.88
CA ARG A 517 -11.37 0.33 24.27
C ARG A 517 -10.04 -0.21 24.73
N VAL A 518 -9.92 -0.58 26.01
CA VAL A 518 -8.70 -1.21 26.54
C VAL A 518 -8.46 -2.56 25.88
N ALA A 519 -9.50 -3.37 25.70
CA ALA A 519 -9.40 -4.66 25.00
C ALA A 519 -9.03 -4.52 23.52
N ASP A 520 -9.62 -3.54 22.82
CA ASP A 520 -9.29 -3.22 21.42
C ASP A 520 -7.82 -2.76 21.31
N LEU A 521 -7.38 -1.90 22.23
CA LEU A 521 -6.01 -1.39 22.27
C LEU A 521 -5.00 -2.50 22.60
N ALA A 522 -5.29 -3.36 23.57
CA ALA A 522 -4.46 -4.51 23.93
C ALA A 522 -4.32 -5.50 22.75
N THR A 523 -5.41 -5.70 22.01
CA THR A 523 -5.41 -6.51 20.79
C THR A 523 -4.46 -5.95 19.75
N ILE A 524 -4.56 -4.64 19.44
CA ILE A 524 -3.67 -3.99 18.48
C ILE A 524 -2.20 -4.01 18.97
N ALA A 525 -1.97 -3.78 20.27
CA ALA A 525 -0.65 -3.83 20.89
C ALA A 525 0.02 -5.21 20.74
N GLY A 526 -0.73 -6.28 21.00
CA GLY A 526 -0.27 -7.65 20.81
C GLY A 526 0.14 -7.92 19.36
N GLN A 527 -0.65 -7.42 18.40
CA GLN A 527 -0.34 -7.58 16.98
C GLN A 527 0.87 -6.75 16.53
N ILE A 528 1.09 -5.55 17.07
CA ILE A 528 2.30 -4.78 16.80
C ILE A 528 3.54 -5.51 17.35
N SER A 529 3.44 -6.08 18.55
CA SER A 529 4.52 -6.87 19.16
C SER A 529 4.88 -8.06 18.28
N ILE A 530 3.87 -8.71 17.69
CA ILE A 530 4.00 -9.78 16.71
C ILE A 530 4.70 -9.32 15.44
N VAL A 531 4.32 -8.18 14.86
CA VAL A 531 4.96 -7.59 13.66
C VAL A 531 6.43 -7.22 13.91
N ALA A 532 6.79 -6.91 15.16
CA ALA A 532 8.16 -6.63 15.58
C ALA A 532 9.13 -7.80 15.34
N TYR A 533 8.62 -9.02 15.18
CA TYR A 533 9.43 -10.15 14.74
C TYR A 533 10.14 -9.84 13.42
N SER A 534 9.45 -9.15 12.51
CA SER A 534 9.90 -8.89 11.14
C SER A 534 10.48 -7.50 10.93
N HIS A 535 10.38 -6.61 11.91
CA HIS A 535 10.72 -5.20 11.76
C HIS A 535 11.54 -4.66 12.93
N GLU A 536 12.62 -3.94 12.61
CA GLU A 536 13.37 -3.15 13.58
C GLU A 536 12.65 -1.81 13.79
N PHE A 537 12.07 -1.62 14.98
CA PHE A 537 11.39 -0.37 15.32
C PHE A 537 12.38 0.78 15.49
N THR A 538 11.97 1.94 14.98
CA THR A 538 12.66 3.21 15.21
C THR A 538 12.46 3.69 16.66
N SER A 539 13.32 4.60 17.13
CA SER A 539 13.20 5.16 18.49
C SER A 539 11.82 5.74 18.83
N PRO A 540 11.13 6.49 17.94
CA PRO A 540 9.77 6.96 18.19
C PRO A 540 8.74 5.82 18.33
N GLU A 541 8.87 4.75 17.55
CA GLU A 541 7.97 3.60 17.61
C GLU A 541 8.17 2.81 18.91
N VAL A 542 9.43 2.66 19.36
CA VAL A 542 9.75 2.09 20.67
C VAL A 542 9.14 2.93 21.80
N ALA A 543 9.23 4.26 21.73
CA ALA A 543 8.64 5.14 22.73
C ALA A 543 7.10 5.04 22.77
N LEU A 544 6.46 4.90 21.61
CA LEU A 544 5.01 4.64 21.52
C LEU A 544 4.65 3.32 22.18
N LEU A 545 5.40 2.24 21.91
CA LEU A 545 5.18 0.94 22.53
C LEU A 545 5.34 0.98 24.05
N GLN A 546 6.37 1.67 24.57
CA GLN A 546 6.54 1.84 26.02
C GLN A 546 5.41 2.65 26.66
N ARG A 547 4.81 3.60 25.95
CA ARG A 547 3.64 4.34 26.43
C ARG A 547 2.39 3.45 26.42
N LEU A 548 2.23 2.62 25.39
CA LEU A 548 1.17 1.64 25.25
C LEU A 548 1.21 0.60 26.37
N ASP A 549 2.38 0.01 26.61
CA ASP A 549 2.61 -0.98 27.68
C ASP A 549 2.24 -0.37 29.05
N ARG A 550 2.73 0.84 29.37
CA ARG A 550 2.37 1.54 30.61
C ARG A 550 0.87 1.81 30.74
N TYR A 551 0.21 2.20 29.65
CA TYR A 551 -1.23 2.44 29.67
C TYR A 551 -2.02 1.15 29.93
N LEU A 552 -1.57 0.01 29.41
CA LEU A 552 -2.21 -1.29 29.60
C LEU A 552 -1.92 -1.92 30.97
N GLU A 553 -0.71 -1.72 31.51
CA GLU A 553 -0.27 -2.25 32.81
C GLU A 553 -0.88 -1.53 34.01
N ASN A 554 -1.20 -0.24 33.89
CA ASN A 554 -1.88 0.47 34.97
C ASN A 554 -3.21 -0.24 35.23
N PRO A 555 -3.44 -0.82 36.42
CA PRO A 555 -4.75 -1.38 36.74
C PRO A 555 -5.78 -0.26 36.70
N VAL A 556 -7.00 -0.56 36.29
CA VAL A 556 -8.13 0.33 36.61
C VAL A 556 -8.09 0.45 38.12
N VAL A 557 -7.66 1.60 38.65
CA VAL A 557 -8.00 1.95 40.03
C VAL A 557 -9.51 1.91 39.98
N GLU A 558 -10.11 0.87 40.58
CA GLU A 558 -11.55 0.83 40.82
C GLU A 558 -11.85 2.15 41.50
N SER A 559 -12.33 3.12 40.72
CA SER A 559 -12.81 4.39 41.25
C SER A 559 -13.83 3.95 42.27
N GLU A 560 -13.55 4.22 43.54
CA GLU A 560 -14.36 3.90 44.70
C GLU A 560 -15.80 3.75 44.22
N PHE A 561 -16.25 2.50 44.06
CA PHE A 561 -17.64 2.25 43.78
C PHE A 561 -18.34 3.02 44.89
N ILE A 562 -19.03 4.09 44.51
CA ILE A 562 -19.88 4.86 45.42
C ILE A 562 -20.69 3.78 46.12
N ASN A 563 -20.36 3.55 47.39
CA ASN A 563 -20.92 2.45 48.15
C ASN A 563 -22.44 2.59 47.98
N PRO A 564 -23.16 1.60 47.42
CA PRO A 564 -24.59 1.72 47.19
C PRO A 564 -25.37 2.10 48.47
N GLN A 565 -24.77 1.86 49.64
CA GLN A 565 -25.27 2.31 50.94
C GLN A 565 -25.28 3.85 51.14
N SER A 566 -24.49 4.63 50.41
CA SER A 566 -24.51 6.10 50.49
C SER A 566 -25.66 6.74 49.70
N LEU A 567 -26.44 5.96 48.94
CA LEU A 567 -27.60 6.41 48.18
C LEU A 567 -28.95 5.99 48.77
N GLY A 568 -28.98 5.32 49.93
CA GLY A 568 -30.21 5.10 50.71
C GLY A 568 -31.31 4.33 49.97
N MET A 569 -30.95 3.37 49.11
CA MET A 569 -31.93 2.53 48.40
C MET A 569 -32.13 1.18 49.14
N PRO A 570 -33.39 0.71 49.34
CA PRO A 570 -33.68 -0.54 50.05
C PRO A 570 -33.15 -1.78 49.31
N GLY A 571 -32.65 -2.77 50.05
CA GLY A 571 -31.88 -3.92 49.58
C GLY A 571 -32.60 -4.95 48.69
N ASP A 572 -33.88 -4.78 48.38
CA ASP A 572 -34.69 -5.85 47.76
C ASP A 572 -34.71 -5.82 46.21
N LEU A 573 -33.97 -4.91 45.57
CA LEU A 573 -33.91 -4.78 44.10
C LEU A 573 -32.61 -5.30 43.45
N LEU A 574 -31.61 -5.72 44.24
CA LEU A 574 -30.33 -6.21 43.73
C LEU A 574 -30.36 -7.70 43.32
N ASP A 575 -31.26 -8.50 43.89
CA ASP A 575 -31.33 -9.95 43.62
C ASP A 575 -32.03 -10.30 42.29
N GLN A 576 -32.76 -9.38 41.66
CA GLN A 576 -33.42 -9.63 40.37
C GLN A 576 -32.56 -9.31 39.13
N ALA A 577 -31.43 -8.62 39.29
CA ALA A 577 -30.57 -8.26 38.17
C ALA A 577 -29.50 -9.33 37.82
N TRP A 578 -29.29 -10.32 38.69
CA TRP A 578 -28.20 -11.30 38.56
C TRP A 578 -28.63 -12.71 38.10
N MET A 579 -29.94 -13.00 37.99
CA MET A 579 -30.44 -14.33 37.58
C MET A 579 -30.85 -14.43 36.09
N GLY A 580 -30.37 -13.54 35.22
CA GLY A 580 -30.74 -13.51 33.80
C GLY A 580 -29.75 -14.13 32.81
N MET A 581 -28.66 -14.76 33.27
CA MET A 581 -27.65 -15.39 32.42
C MET A 581 -27.51 -16.87 32.74
N ASP A 582 -28.48 -17.67 32.29
CA ASP A 582 -28.34 -19.12 32.24
C ASP A 582 -27.37 -19.50 31.11
N PHE A 583 -26.22 -20.03 31.52
CA PHE A 583 -25.28 -20.72 30.66
C PHE A 583 -25.92 -22.02 30.15
N LEU A 584 -26.00 -22.18 28.83
CA LEU A 584 -26.27 -23.47 28.21
C LEU A 584 -25.11 -24.45 28.54
N PRO A 585 -25.40 -25.66 29.04
CA PRO A 585 -24.36 -26.64 29.33
C PRO A 585 -23.77 -27.21 28.03
N LEU A 586 -22.45 -27.36 28.01
CA LEU A 586 -21.71 -28.15 27.01
C LEU A 586 -22.20 -29.61 27.04
N PRO A 587 -22.38 -30.27 25.88
CA PRO A 587 -22.68 -31.68 25.86
C PRO A 587 -21.41 -32.50 26.14
N ASP A 588 -21.43 -33.22 27.26
CA ASP A 588 -20.52 -34.33 27.55
C ASP A 588 -20.76 -35.47 26.55
N GLY A 589 -19.67 -36.02 26.01
CA GLY A 589 -19.70 -37.35 25.38
C GLY A 589 -18.85 -37.47 24.12
N LEU A 590 -17.58 -37.84 24.29
CA LEU A 590 -16.82 -38.67 23.34
C LEU A 590 -15.53 -39.17 24.03
N GLU A 591 -15.70 -39.95 25.09
CA GLU A 591 -14.70 -40.95 25.47
C GLU A 591 -15.01 -42.25 24.74
N HIS A 592 -13.94 -42.93 24.32
CA HIS A 592 -13.89 -44.23 23.63
C HIS A 592 -14.16 -44.25 22.11
N THR A 593 -13.07 -44.24 21.34
CA THR A 593 -12.66 -45.38 20.49
C THR A 593 -11.37 -45.01 19.76
N LEU A 594 -10.28 -45.75 20.03
CA LEU A 594 -9.26 -46.16 19.07
C LEU A 594 -8.33 -47.15 19.78
N GLY A 595 -8.59 -48.43 19.52
CA GLY A 595 -7.57 -49.46 19.46
C GLY A 595 -7.14 -49.65 18.01
#